data_AF-A0A2K2VWD3-F1
#
_entry.id   AF-A0A2K2VWD3-F1
#
_cell.length_a   1.000
_cell.length_b   1.000
_cell.length_c   1.000
_cell.angle_alpha   90.00
_cell.angle_beta   90.00
_cell.angle_gamma   90.00
#
_symmetry.space_group_name_H-M   'P 1'
#
loop_
_entity.id
_entity.type
_entity.pdbx_description
1 polymer ?
#
loop_
_entity_poly.entity_id
_entity_poly.type
_entity_poly.pdbx_seq_one_letter_code
_entity_poly.pdbx_strand_id
1 'polypeptide(L)'
;SEPNSPEFLGTLEFYPEEGKYHYDGHRPCGIRFSPEDTRKSDGRCPKCNRKVTVGVLHRVEKLADHPSGRRSPGARPYKSIIPLIEIIAEVEQVGTNSKRVNGAYLDLLSKLGNEYHVLVEAELKSIRRSGSDLLGEAISRVRSGQVGIQPGYDGEFGTIRLIDSQERAQISGQLSLFEAKR
;
A
#
# COMPACT_ATOMS: atom_id res chain seq x y z
N SER A 1 6.99 29.89 -4.17
CA SER A 1 6.35 29.49 -2.91
C SER A 1 7.45 29.38 -1.86
N GLU A 2 7.39 30.13 -0.76
CA GLU A 2 8.42 29.98 0.27
C GLU A 2 8.38 28.57 0.87
N PRO A 3 9.54 27.91 1.08
CA PRO A 3 9.60 26.53 1.54
C PRO A 3 9.02 26.32 2.95
N ASN A 4 8.77 27.39 3.71
CA ASN A 4 8.30 27.34 5.11
C ASN A 4 7.04 28.17 5.41
N SER A 5 6.19 28.49 4.41
CA SER A 5 4.86 29.06 4.74
C SER A 5 4.05 28.06 5.59
N PRO A 6 3.48 28.48 6.74
CA PRO A 6 2.67 27.62 7.63
C PRO A 6 1.33 27.19 7.01
N GLU A 7 1.00 27.70 5.81
CA GLU A 7 -0.28 27.44 5.15
C GLU A 7 -0.40 26.03 4.54
N PHE A 8 0.71 25.32 4.31
CA PHE A 8 0.70 24.01 3.62
C PHE A 8 1.56 22.93 4.29
N LEU A 9 0.99 22.07 5.11
CA LEU A 9 1.79 21.14 5.93
C LEU A 9 2.45 20.00 5.14
N GLY A 10 1.93 19.65 3.96
CA GLY A 10 2.40 18.52 3.16
C GLY A 10 1.27 17.88 2.36
N THR A 11 1.52 16.69 1.80
CA THR A 11 0.52 15.92 1.05
C THR A 11 0.23 14.54 1.65
N LEU A 12 -0.96 14.04 1.33
CA LEU A 12 -1.30 12.62 1.46
C LEU A 12 -1.42 12.06 0.05
N GLU A 13 -0.68 10.99 -0.20
CA GLU A 13 -0.53 10.41 -1.54
C GLU A 13 -0.83 8.90 -1.47
N PHE A 14 -1.11 8.30 -2.62
CA PHE A 14 -1.11 6.83 -2.72
C PHE A 14 0.32 6.31 -2.87
N TYR A 15 0.52 5.01 -2.67
CA TYR A 15 1.81 4.39 -2.95
C TYR A 15 2.02 4.33 -4.49
N PRO A 16 3.08 4.95 -5.02
CA PRO A 16 3.36 4.90 -6.46
C PRO A 16 3.50 3.48 -7.00
N GLU A 17 3.94 2.55 -6.14
CA GLU A 17 4.11 1.12 -6.41
C GLU A 17 2.80 0.43 -6.81
N GLU A 18 1.65 0.93 -6.37
CA GLU A 18 0.35 0.39 -6.76
C GLU A 18 0.02 0.70 -8.23
N GLY A 19 0.70 1.69 -8.82
CA GLY A 19 0.47 2.10 -10.21
C GLY A 19 0.72 0.99 -11.22
N LYS A 20 -0.17 0.88 -12.21
CA LYS A 20 -0.14 -0.15 -13.28
C LYS A 20 1.16 -0.28 -14.09
N TYR A 21 1.96 0.77 -14.08
CA TYR A 21 3.18 0.90 -14.86
C TYR A 21 4.31 1.41 -13.97
N HIS A 22 4.31 1.08 -12.68
CA HIS A 22 5.36 1.53 -11.78
C HIS A 22 6.70 0.88 -12.15
N TYR A 23 6.73 -0.46 -12.15
CA TYR A 23 7.89 -1.26 -12.56
C TYR A 23 7.88 -1.56 -14.06
N ASP A 24 9.07 -1.95 -14.54
CA ASP A 24 9.18 -2.57 -15.84
C ASP A 24 8.59 -3.98 -15.79
N GLY A 25 8.15 -4.50 -16.92
CA GLY A 25 7.87 -5.91 -16.98
C GLY A 25 7.15 -6.40 -18.22
N HIS A 26 6.79 -7.67 -18.18
CA HIS A 26 6.14 -8.36 -19.28
C HIS A 26 5.05 -9.27 -18.73
N ARG A 27 3.85 -8.72 -18.71
CA ARG A 27 2.63 -9.33 -18.18
C ARG A 27 2.35 -10.72 -18.73
N PRO A 28 2.48 -11.00 -20.05
CA PRO A 28 2.22 -12.35 -20.58
C PRO A 28 3.12 -13.44 -19.97
N CYS A 29 4.27 -13.07 -19.40
CA CYS A 29 5.20 -14.01 -18.76
C CYS A 29 5.26 -13.86 -17.23
N GLY A 30 4.49 -12.94 -16.65
CA GLY A 30 4.49 -12.63 -15.21
C GLY A 30 5.81 -12.07 -14.70
N ILE A 31 6.60 -11.40 -15.54
CA ILE A 31 7.91 -10.87 -15.16
C ILE A 31 7.75 -9.42 -14.70
N ARG A 32 8.11 -9.16 -13.44
CA ARG A 32 8.25 -7.83 -12.84
C ARG A 32 9.72 -7.53 -12.67
N PHE A 33 10.18 -6.41 -13.21
CA PHE A 33 11.58 -6.00 -13.16
C PHE A 33 11.72 -4.62 -12.53
N SER A 34 12.68 -4.51 -11.62
CA SER A 34 13.23 -3.20 -11.31
C SER A 34 13.95 -2.64 -12.56
N PRO A 35 14.16 -1.32 -12.65
CA PRO A 35 14.92 -0.77 -13.77
C PRO A 35 16.34 -1.35 -13.88
N GLU A 36 16.93 -1.78 -12.76
CA GLU A 36 18.21 -2.48 -12.73
C GLU A 36 18.13 -3.87 -13.37
N ASP A 37 17.08 -4.65 -13.08
CA ASP A 37 16.87 -5.98 -13.68
C ASP A 37 16.66 -5.89 -15.19
N THR A 38 15.92 -4.87 -15.63
CA THR A 38 15.73 -4.56 -17.06
C THR A 38 17.06 -4.24 -17.74
N ARG A 39 17.92 -3.45 -17.09
CA ARG A 39 19.26 -3.14 -17.61
C ARG A 39 20.14 -4.39 -17.71
N LYS A 40 20.10 -5.28 -16.70
CA LYS A 40 20.82 -6.56 -16.71
C LYS A 40 20.31 -7.53 -17.78
N SER A 41 19.06 -7.40 -18.20
CA SER A 41 18.42 -8.27 -19.19
C SER A 41 18.30 -7.64 -20.58
N ASP A 42 19.05 -6.56 -20.86
CA ASP A 42 19.02 -5.80 -22.13
C ASP A 42 17.61 -5.39 -22.58
N GLY A 43 16.72 -5.11 -21.63
CA GLY A 43 15.33 -4.75 -21.90
C GLY A 43 14.45 -5.90 -22.40
N ARG A 44 14.86 -7.16 -22.19
CA ARG A 44 14.17 -8.34 -22.71
C ARG A 44 13.72 -9.27 -21.59
N CYS A 45 12.55 -9.87 -21.81
CA CYS A 45 12.00 -10.88 -20.93
C CYS A 45 12.84 -12.17 -21.00
N PRO A 46 13.33 -12.72 -19.87
CA PRO A 46 14.17 -13.92 -19.86
C PRO A 46 13.41 -15.19 -20.29
N LYS A 47 12.07 -15.18 -20.24
CA LYS A 47 11.23 -16.33 -20.60
C LYS A 47 10.93 -16.42 -22.10
N CYS A 48 10.75 -15.29 -22.77
CA CYS A 48 10.28 -15.27 -24.17
C CYS A 48 11.08 -14.36 -25.10
N ASN A 49 12.11 -13.68 -24.58
CA ASN A 49 13.02 -12.78 -25.29
C ASN A 49 12.37 -11.55 -25.96
N ARG A 50 11.07 -11.31 -25.71
CA ARG A 50 10.35 -10.10 -26.14
C ARG A 50 10.75 -8.91 -25.27
N LYS A 51 10.58 -7.70 -25.79
CA LYS A 51 10.84 -6.46 -25.05
C LYS A 51 9.90 -6.36 -23.84
N VAL A 52 10.43 -5.88 -22.72
CA VAL A 52 9.60 -5.51 -21.56
C VAL A 52 8.99 -4.14 -21.77
N THR A 53 7.82 -3.91 -21.19
CA THR A 53 7.21 -2.60 -21.05
C THR A 53 7.99 -1.82 -20.00
N VAL A 54 8.43 -0.61 -20.34
CA VAL A 54 9.19 0.26 -19.44
C VAL A 54 8.23 1.05 -18.56
N GLY A 55 8.42 0.97 -17.25
CA GLY A 55 7.64 1.63 -16.22
C GLY A 55 8.12 3.05 -15.90
N VAL A 56 7.37 3.71 -15.03
CA VAL A 56 7.62 5.07 -14.56
C VAL A 56 8.91 5.12 -13.76
N LEU A 57 9.18 4.14 -12.90
CA LEU A 57 10.39 4.13 -12.07
C LEU A 57 11.66 4.14 -12.91
N HIS A 58 11.67 3.42 -14.05
CA HIS A 58 12.80 3.42 -14.96
C HIS A 58 13.08 4.81 -15.53
N ARG A 59 12.01 5.53 -15.92
CA ARG A 59 12.16 6.91 -16.42
C ARG A 59 12.67 7.85 -15.33
N VAL A 60 12.21 7.67 -14.09
CA VAL A 60 12.70 8.45 -12.93
C VAL A 60 14.19 8.18 -12.73
N GLU A 61 14.62 6.92 -12.64
CA GLU A 61 16.04 6.58 -12.45
C GLU A 61 16.93 7.09 -13.59
N LYS A 62 16.45 7.01 -14.85
CA LYS A 62 17.20 7.50 -16.00
C LYS A 62 17.44 9.01 -15.97
N LEU A 63 16.53 9.77 -15.36
CA LEU A 63 16.62 11.23 -15.24
C LEU A 63 17.24 11.69 -13.93
N ALA A 64 17.32 10.82 -12.93
CA ALA A 64 17.86 11.14 -11.62
C ALA A 64 19.37 11.40 -11.72
N ASP A 65 19.80 12.51 -11.13
CA ASP A 65 21.20 12.89 -10.97
C ASP A 65 21.76 12.51 -9.58
N HIS A 66 20.98 11.77 -8.80
CA HIS A 66 21.28 11.38 -7.43
C HIS A 66 20.70 9.99 -7.10
N PRO A 67 21.22 9.29 -6.07
CA PRO A 67 20.65 8.02 -5.62
C PRO A 67 19.22 8.20 -5.10
N SER A 68 18.44 7.12 -5.14
CA SER A 68 17.09 7.09 -4.57
C SER A 68 17.09 7.47 -3.08
N GLY A 69 15.99 8.06 -2.61
CA GLY A 69 15.81 8.44 -1.21
C GLY A 69 16.40 9.80 -0.81
N ARG A 70 17.16 10.47 -1.68
CA ARG A 70 17.59 11.86 -1.42
C ARG A 70 16.38 12.79 -1.45
N ARG A 71 16.18 13.55 -0.36
CA ARG A 71 15.20 14.65 -0.31
C ARG A 71 15.89 15.99 -0.53
N SER A 72 15.29 16.84 -1.34
CA SER A 72 15.77 18.20 -1.56
C SER A 72 15.66 19.05 -0.29
N PRO A 73 16.59 20.00 -0.06
CA PRO A 73 16.44 20.99 1.00
C PRO A 73 15.11 21.74 0.84
N GLY A 74 14.25 21.71 1.85
CA GLY A 74 12.92 22.33 1.82
C GLY A 74 11.80 21.46 1.21
N ALA A 75 12.06 20.19 0.89
CA ALA A 75 11.00 19.25 0.50
C ALA A 75 10.01 19.06 1.66
N ARG A 76 8.74 19.39 1.41
CA ARG A 76 7.66 19.18 2.38
C ARG A 76 7.38 17.69 2.57
N PRO A 77 6.90 17.26 3.75
CA PRO A 77 6.58 15.87 3.97
C PRO A 77 5.38 15.45 3.13
N TYR A 78 5.40 14.20 2.68
CA TYR A 78 4.21 13.49 2.22
C TYR A 78 4.08 12.21 3.04
N LYS A 79 2.85 11.72 3.18
CA LYS A 79 2.57 10.41 3.76
C LYS A 79 1.79 9.59 2.75
N SER A 80 2.25 8.37 2.52
CA SER A 80 1.53 7.42 1.69
C SER A 80 0.40 6.77 2.49
N ILE A 81 -0.80 6.76 1.92
CA ILE A 81 -1.99 6.13 2.48
C ILE A 81 -2.54 5.09 1.52
N ILE A 82 -3.31 4.16 2.08
CA ILE A 82 -4.06 3.16 1.34
C ILE A 82 -5.54 3.42 1.62
N PRO A 83 -6.42 3.38 0.60
CA PRO A 83 -7.86 3.52 0.82
C PRO A 83 -8.37 2.50 1.85
N LEU A 84 -9.24 2.94 2.75
CA LEU A 84 -9.78 2.09 3.81
C LEU A 84 -10.48 0.86 3.25
N ILE A 85 -11.15 0.99 2.09
CA ILE A 85 -11.79 -0.12 1.39
C ILE A 85 -10.78 -1.22 0.98
N GLU A 86 -9.56 -0.84 0.62
CA GLU A 86 -8.48 -1.77 0.26
C GLU A 86 -7.86 -2.42 1.48
N ILE A 87 -7.68 -1.66 2.57
CA ILE A 87 -7.26 -2.21 3.86
C ILE A 87 -8.27 -3.26 4.34
N ILE A 88 -9.57 -2.95 4.30
CA ILE A 88 -10.62 -3.89 4.69
C ILE A 88 -10.62 -5.10 3.75
N ALA A 89 -10.48 -4.91 2.43
CA ALA A 89 -10.40 -6.02 1.48
C ALA A 89 -9.22 -6.97 1.76
N GLU A 90 -8.05 -6.43 2.08
CA GLU A 90 -6.88 -7.19 2.51
C GLU A 90 -7.18 -7.94 3.81
N VAL A 91 -7.74 -7.26 4.81
CA VAL A 91 -8.04 -7.86 6.11
C VAL A 91 -9.09 -8.96 5.97
N GLU A 92 -10.10 -8.79 5.14
CA GLU A 92 -11.18 -9.75 4.94
C GLU A 92 -10.85 -10.83 3.90
N GLN A 93 -9.71 -10.72 3.20
CA GLN A 93 -9.25 -11.63 2.15
C GLN A 93 -10.29 -11.82 1.02
N VAL A 94 -10.96 -10.73 0.64
CA VAL A 94 -11.97 -10.68 -0.44
C VAL A 94 -11.76 -9.43 -1.30
N GLY A 95 -12.41 -9.38 -2.46
CA GLY A 95 -12.32 -8.19 -3.33
C GLY A 95 -12.96 -6.94 -2.72
N THR A 96 -12.43 -5.77 -3.08
CA THR A 96 -12.92 -4.44 -2.67
C THR A 96 -14.40 -4.20 -3.01
N ASN A 97 -14.89 -4.80 -4.11
CA ASN A 97 -16.28 -4.71 -4.54
C ASN A 97 -17.24 -5.67 -3.80
N SER A 98 -16.77 -6.43 -2.82
CA SER A 98 -17.63 -7.38 -2.10
C SER A 98 -18.62 -6.66 -1.18
N LYS A 99 -19.80 -7.25 -0.97
CA LYS A 99 -20.80 -6.72 -0.02
C LYS A 99 -20.26 -6.66 1.41
N ARG A 100 -19.41 -7.62 1.79
CA ARG A 100 -18.77 -7.71 3.10
C ARG A 100 -17.88 -6.49 3.34
N VAL A 101 -17.01 -6.16 2.39
CA VAL A 101 -16.11 -5.00 2.47
C VAL A 101 -16.91 -3.69 2.51
N ASN A 102 -17.89 -3.52 1.62
CA ASN A 102 -18.71 -2.32 1.60
C ASN A 102 -19.51 -2.14 2.90
N GLY A 103 -20.03 -3.23 3.48
CA GLY A 103 -20.72 -3.21 4.76
C GLY A 103 -19.81 -2.76 5.90
N ALA A 104 -18.62 -3.37 6.02
CA ALA A 104 -17.62 -2.98 7.04
C ALA A 104 -17.14 -1.54 6.85
N TYR A 105 -16.93 -1.11 5.61
CA TYR A 105 -16.53 0.27 5.28
C TYR A 105 -17.58 1.28 5.77
N LEU A 106 -18.85 1.12 5.37
CA LEU A 106 -19.92 2.02 5.77
C LEU A 106 -20.17 2.00 7.30
N ASP A 107 -20.08 0.84 7.93
CA ASP A 107 -20.22 0.70 9.38
C ASP A 107 -19.12 1.46 10.14
N LEU A 108 -17.86 1.33 9.74
CA LEU A 108 -16.75 2.10 10.30
C LEU A 108 -16.97 3.60 10.11
N LEU A 109 -17.40 4.03 8.93
CA LEU A 109 -17.67 5.45 8.69
C LEU A 109 -18.77 5.99 9.59
N SER A 110 -19.83 5.21 9.81
CA SER A 110 -20.93 5.60 10.69
C SER A 110 -20.51 5.72 12.16
N LYS A 111 -19.56 4.90 12.61
CA LYS A 111 -19.12 4.82 14.01
C LYS A 111 -17.99 5.78 14.34
N LEU A 112 -17.07 6.01 13.39
CA LEU A 112 -15.81 6.70 13.62
C LEU A 112 -15.68 8.00 12.81
N GLY A 113 -16.58 8.28 11.87
CA GLY A 113 -16.52 9.47 11.02
C GLY A 113 -15.93 9.18 9.63
N ASN A 114 -15.44 10.20 8.95
CA ASN A 114 -14.98 10.05 7.56
C ASN A 114 -13.71 9.18 7.44
N GLU A 115 -13.41 8.73 6.22
CA GLU A 115 -12.29 7.84 5.93
C GLU A 115 -10.94 8.41 6.38
N TYR A 116 -10.71 9.71 6.12
CA TYR A 116 -9.49 10.39 6.54
C TYR A 116 -9.30 10.30 8.07
N HIS A 117 -10.36 10.55 8.84
CA HIS A 117 -10.31 10.43 10.28
C HIS A 117 -9.96 9.00 10.71
N VAL A 118 -10.59 7.99 10.11
CA VAL A 118 -10.30 6.57 10.40
C VAL A 118 -8.83 6.23 10.09
N LEU A 119 -8.33 6.66 8.93
CA LEU A 119 -6.98 6.32 8.48
C LEU A 119 -5.88 7.08 9.23
N VAL A 120 -6.12 8.32 9.66
CA VAL A 120 -5.06 9.23 10.14
C VAL A 120 -5.18 9.57 11.63
N GLU A 121 -6.38 9.80 12.13
CA GLU A 121 -6.60 10.46 13.43
C GLU A 121 -7.17 9.55 14.51
N ALA A 122 -8.10 8.65 14.13
CA ALA A 122 -8.83 7.80 15.06
C ALA A 122 -7.88 6.94 15.90
N GLU A 123 -8.20 6.75 17.18
CA GLU A 123 -7.43 5.87 18.05
C GLU A 123 -7.53 4.41 17.59
N LEU A 124 -6.40 3.70 17.57
CA LEU A 124 -6.36 2.28 17.18
C LEU A 124 -7.31 1.43 18.04
N LYS A 125 -7.49 1.76 19.33
CA LYS A 125 -8.43 1.07 20.22
C LYS A 125 -9.89 1.19 19.75
N SER A 126 -10.28 2.35 19.23
CA SER A 126 -11.62 2.57 18.70
C SER A 126 -11.82 1.85 17.37
N ILE A 127 -10.79 1.80 16.52
CA ILE A 127 -10.80 1.01 15.27
C ILE A 127 -10.99 -0.48 15.57
N ARG A 128 -10.19 -1.02 16.51
CA ARG A 128 -10.28 -2.42 16.94
C ARG A 128 -11.66 -2.79 17.46
N ARG A 129 -12.26 -1.89 18.26
CA ARG A 129 -13.62 -2.07 18.82
C ARG A 129 -14.71 -2.00 17.75
N SER A 130 -14.59 -1.10 16.78
CA SER A 130 -15.63 -0.87 15.76
C SER A 130 -15.55 -1.87 14.60
N GLY A 131 -14.35 -2.35 14.27
CA GLY A 131 -14.10 -3.33 13.22
C GLY A 131 -13.56 -4.65 13.77
N SER A 132 -12.23 -4.80 13.76
CA SER A 132 -11.55 -6.00 14.27
C SER A 132 -10.12 -5.69 14.72
N ASP A 133 -9.54 -6.58 15.52
CA ASP A 133 -8.13 -6.45 15.92
C ASP A 133 -7.16 -6.48 14.73
N LEU A 134 -7.46 -7.33 13.74
CA LEU A 134 -6.73 -7.37 12.47
C LEU A 134 -6.80 -6.05 11.72
N LEU A 135 -7.98 -5.41 11.66
CA LEU A 135 -8.12 -4.10 11.02
C LEU A 135 -7.33 -3.02 11.76
N GLY A 136 -7.36 -3.02 13.09
CA GLY A 136 -6.57 -2.09 13.90
C GLY A 136 -5.07 -2.26 13.67
N GLU A 137 -4.59 -3.51 13.55
CA GLU A 137 -3.20 -3.79 13.21
C GLU A 137 -2.85 -3.36 11.78
N ALA A 138 -3.70 -3.64 10.80
CA ALA A 138 -3.51 -3.23 9.42
C ALA A 138 -3.38 -1.69 9.30
N ILE A 139 -4.27 -0.93 9.94
CA ILE A 139 -4.19 0.54 9.95
C ILE A 139 -2.92 1.02 10.69
N SER A 140 -2.52 0.36 11.78
CA SER A 140 -1.26 0.66 12.49
C SER A 140 -0.04 0.52 11.57
N ARG A 141 0.01 -0.54 10.76
CA ARG A 141 1.07 -0.78 9.78
C ARG A 141 1.08 0.25 8.66
N VAL A 142 -0.09 0.61 8.13
CA VAL A 142 -0.20 1.70 7.14
C VAL A 142 0.32 3.01 7.72
N ARG A 143 -0.09 3.38 8.94
CA ARG A 143 0.36 4.61 9.61
C ARG A 143 1.86 4.65 9.90
N SER A 144 2.49 3.50 10.10
CA SER A 144 3.93 3.37 10.35
C SER A 144 4.76 3.10 9.10
N GLY A 145 4.13 3.00 7.92
CA GLY A 145 4.81 2.69 6.66
C GLY A 145 5.28 1.24 6.52
N GLN A 146 4.79 0.33 7.38
CA GLN A 146 5.12 -1.10 7.38
C GLN A 146 4.20 -1.85 6.39
N VAL A 147 4.26 -1.46 5.11
CA VAL A 147 3.40 -1.99 4.06
C VAL A 147 4.24 -2.81 3.08
N GLY A 148 3.88 -4.08 2.89
CA GLY A 148 4.43 -4.87 1.80
C GLY A 148 3.67 -4.57 0.52
N ILE A 149 4.36 -4.09 -0.52
CA ILE A 149 3.73 -3.83 -1.83
C ILE A 149 4.47 -4.62 -2.89
N GLN A 150 3.72 -5.42 -3.65
CA GLN A 150 4.21 -5.97 -4.90
C GLN A 150 3.88 -4.96 -6.00
N PRO A 151 4.87 -4.35 -6.67
CA PRO A 151 4.63 -3.25 -7.56
C PRO A 151 3.86 -3.67 -8.82
N GLY A 152 3.05 -2.74 -9.32
CA GLY A 152 2.35 -2.87 -10.59
C GLY A 152 3.30 -2.73 -11.79
N TYR A 153 2.93 -3.38 -12.89
CA TYR A 153 3.74 -3.48 -14.10
C TYR A 153 2.86 -3.83 -15.30
N ASP A 154 3.24 -3.35 -16.49
CA ASP A 154 2.65 -3.75 -17.78
C ASP A 154 1.09 -3.82 -17.78
N GLY A 155 0.46 -2.84 -17.13
CA GLY A 155 -1.01 -2.68 -17.07
C GLY A 155 -1.68 -3.33 -15.84
N GLU A 156 -0.95 -4.08 -15.02
CA GLU A 156 -1.44 -4.68 -13.78
C GLU A 156 -1.16 -3.78 -12.59
N PHE A 157 -2.17 -3.49 -11.77
CA PHE A 157 -1.99 -2.77 -10.51
C PHE A 157 -1.09 -3.57 -9.55
N GLY A 158 -0.37 -2.84 -8.70
CA GLY A 158 0.34 -3.44 -7.58
C GLY A 158 -0.63 -4.05 -6.58
N THR A 159 -0.12 -4.94 -5.75
CA THR A 159 -0.91 -5.59 -4.69
C THR A 159 -0.32 -5.26 -3.33
N ILE A 160 -1.20 -4.89 -2.42
CA ILE A 160 -0.86 -4.58 -1.04
C ILE A 160 -0.94 -5.85 -0.21
N ARG A 161 0.02 -6.00 0.71
CA ARG A 161 0.04 -7.02 1.75
C ARG A 161 0.35 -6.35 3.08
N LEU A 162 -0.61 -6.38 3.99
CA LEU A 162 -0.51 -5.75 5.30
C LEU A 162 -0.20 -6.76 6.39
N ILE A 163 -0.74 -7.98 6.29
CA ILE A 163 -0.58 -9.01 7.33
C ILE A 163 -0.09 -10.32 6.70
N ASP A 164 0.95 -10.92 7.29
CA ASP A 164 1.39 -12.24 6.84
C ASP A 164 0.39 -13.33 7.25
N SER A 165 0.34 -14.44 6.50
CA SER A 165 -0.57 -15.55 6.79
C SER A 165 -0.29 -16.20 8.16
N GLN A 166 0.97 -16.26 8.58
CA GLN A 166 1.34 -16.79 9.90
C GLN A 166 0.89 -15.86 11.04
N GLU A 167 1.10 -14.56 10.88
CA GLU A 167 0.69 -13.53 11.85
C GLU A 167 -0.83 -13.47 11.99
N ARG A 168 -1.55 -13.60 10.88
CA ARG A 168 -3.02 -13.66 10.89
C ARG A 168 -3.54 -14.78 11.78
N ALA A 169 -2.96 -15.98 11.68
CA ALA A 169 -3.34 -17.11 12.54
C ALA A 169 -3.02 -16.84 14.02
N GLN A 170 -1.93 -16.13 14.31
CA GLN A 170 -1.57 -15.76 15.69
C GLN A 170 -2.52 -14.69 16.25
N ILE A 171 -2.82 -13.63 15.50
CA ILE A 171 -3.73 -12.56 15.94
C ILE A 171 -5.16 -13.10 16.07
N SER A 172 -5.61 -13.92 15.12
CA SER A 172 -6.90 -14.60 15.19
C SER A 172 -6.95 -15.69 16.27
N GLY A 173 -5.82 -16.36 16.55
CA GLY A 173 -5.73 -17.41 17.58
C GLY A 173 -5.52 -16.88 19.00
N GLN A 174 -4.93 -15.69 19.16
CA GLN A 174 -4.87 -15.02 20.46
C GLN A 174 -6.28 -14.63 20.93
N LEU A 175 -7.15 -14.24 19.99
CA LEU A 175 -8.57 -13.95 20.25
C LEU A 175 -9.32 -15.15 20.83
N SER A 176 -9.15 -16.34 20.28
CA SER A 176 -9.82 -17.54 20.80
C SER A 176 -9.35 -17.91 22.22
N LEU A 177 -8.11 -17.57 22.57
CA LEU A 177 -7.56 -17.80 23.91
C LEU A 177 -8.10 -16.83 24.98
N PHE A 178 -8.49 -15.61 24.58
CA PHE A 178 -9.07 -14.61 25.49
C PHE A 178 -10.59 -14.74 25.60
N GLU A 179 -11.29 -15.23 24.58
CA GLU A 179 -12.73 -15.55 24.66
C GLU A 179 -12.99 -16.79 25.53
N ALA A 180 -12.10 -17.79 25.51
CA ALA A 180 -12.23 -19.01 26.32
C ALA A 180 -12.01 -18.81 27.84
N LYS A 181 -11.67 -17.60 28.29
CA LYS A 181 -11.44 -17.25 29.70
C LYS A 181 -12.56 -16.40 30.33
N ARG A 182 -13.74 -16.33 29.71
CA ARG A 182 -14.94 -15.69 30.28
C ARG A 182 -15.96 -16.70 30.77
#